data_AF-A0A3D1RZA1-F1
#
_entry.id   AF-A0A3D1RZA1-F1
#
_cell.length_a   1.000
_cell.length_b   1.000
_cell.length_c   1.000
_cell.angle_alpha   90.00
_cell.angle_beta   90.00
_cell.angle_gamma   90.00
#
_symmetry.space_group_name_H-M   'P 1'
#
loop_
_entity.id
_entity.type
_entity.pdbx_description
1 polymer ?
#
loop_
_entity_poly.entity_id
_entity_poly.type
_entity_poly.pdbx_seq_one_letter_code
_entity_poly.pdbx_strand_id
1 'polypeptide(L)'
;MPTSTTEPALAKRPCAVIAPTTACPACATAYQQCCLPLHQGAAIASTPEALMRSRYSAYVLGLYDYIVATYASAERANLTVYDIANSAAQTTWIGLRVLDTKILPQSTNDAGQFYGEVEFKVFYSEAKCLYCLHERSTFVQEDGQWFYKDGVMLAGNGAVKSKRNDPCCCGSSKKFKQCCLPKIQ
;
A
#
# COMPACT_ATOMS: atom_id res chain seq x y z
N MET A 1 -12.15 14.39 -40.22
CA MET A 1 -11.33 13.19 -39.99
C MET A 1 -10.93 13.18 -38.53
N PRO A 2 -11.47 12.28 -37.69
CA PRO A 2 -11.03 12.17 -36.31
C PRO A 2 -9.72 11.39 -36.26
N THR A 3 -8.68 12.00 -35.71
CA THR A 3 -7.39 11.37 -35.41
C THR A 3 -7.59 10.38 -34.27
N SER A 4 -7.55 9.10 -34.60
CA SER A 4 -7.49 8.00 -33.65
C SER A 4 -6.15 8.07 -32.92
N THR A 5 -6.17 8.47 -31.65
CA THR A 5 -5.03 8.31 -30.76
C THR A 5 -5.09 6.90 -30.20
N THR A 6 -4.25 6.03 -30.75
CA THR A 6 -4.07 4.65 -30.29
C THR A 6 -3.58 4.65 -28.85
N GLU A 7 -4.41 4.19 -27.93
CA GLU A 7 -4.03 3.86 -26.56
C GLU A 7 -2.88 2.84 -26.58
N PRO A 8 -1.75 3.09 -25.89
CA PRO A 8 -0.68 2.11 -25.85
C PRO A 8 -1.14 0.90 -25.02
N ALA A 9 -1.21 -0.25 -25.67
CA ALA A 9 -1.51 -1.52 -25.03
C ALA A 9 -0.50 -1.77 -23.89
N LEU A 10 -0.99 -1.72 -22.65
CA LEU A 10 -0.25 -2.10 -21.46
C LEU A 10 0.19 -3.56 -21.61
N ALA A 11 1.49 -3.79 -21.78
CA ALA A 11 2.05 -5.13 -21.79
C ALA A 11 1.62 -5.84 -20.50
N LYS A 12 0.84 -6.93 -20.65
CA LYS A 12 0.49 -7.84 -19.55
C LYS A 12 1.77 -8.33 -18.92
N ARG A 13 2.19 -7.70 -17.81
CA ARG A 13 3.29 -8.22 -17.00
C ARG A 13 2.83 -9.58 -16.47
N PRO A 14 3.62 -10.65 -16.65
CA PRO A 14 3.22 -11.97 -16.17
C PRO A 14 2.94 -11.88 -14.67
N CYS A 15 1.85 -12.50 -14.21
CA CYS A 15 1.58 -12.70 -12.79
C CYS A 15 2.87 -13.22 -12.15
N ALA A 16 3.51 -12.40 -11.32
CA ALA A 16 4.66 -12.85 -10.56
C ALA A 16 4.15 -13.97 -9.66
N VAL A 17 4.48 -15.22 -10.01
CA VAL A 17 4.20 -16.39 -9.17
C VAL A 17 5.14 -16.27 -7.97
N ILE A 18 4.65 -15.62 -6.91
CA ILE A 18 5.42 -15.43 -5.67
C ILE A 18 5.54 -16.79 -5.00
N ALA A 19 6.78 -17.24 -4.78
CA ALA A 19 7.04 -18.52 -4.14
C ALA A 19 6.42 -18.57 -2.72
N PRO A 20 5.83 -19.72 -2.31
CA PRO A 20 5.13 -19.95 -1.04
C PRO A 20 5.83 -19.42 0.23
N THR A 21 7.16 -19.49 0.24
CA THR A 21 8.02 -19.21 1.40
C THR A 21 8.54 -17.78 1.46
N THR A 22 8.12 -16.91 0.53
CA THR A 22 8.55 -15.51 0.51
C THR A 22 7.91 -14.74 1.66
N ALA A 23 8.73 -14.00 2.42
CA ALA A 23 8.23 -13.09 3.44
C ALA A 23 7.29 -12.05 2.82
N CYS A 24 6.19 -11.76 3.49
CA CYS A 24 5.25 -10.76 3.04
C CYS A 24 5.90 -9.36 3.03
N PRO A 25 5.63 -8.49 2.03
CA PRO A 25 6.18 -7.14 2.03
C PRO A 25 5.80 -6.29 3.26
N ALA A 26 4.57 -6.48 3.78
CA ALA A 26 4.06 -5.68 4.88
C ALA A 26 4.36 -6.23 6.29
N CYS A 27 4.82 -7.47 6.42
CA CYS A 27 4.92 -8.17 7.71
C CYS A 27 6.06 -9.21 7.68
N ALA A 28 6.60 -9.59 8.84
CA ALA A 28 7.71 -10.56 8.90
C ALA A 28 7.26 -12.03 8.70
N THR A 29 5.97 -12.30 8.51
CA THR A 29 5.41 -13.64 8.31
C THR A 29 5.38 -14.03 6.83
N ALA A 30 5.13 -15.32 6.54
CA ALA A 30 5.03 -15.81 5.18
C ALA A 30 3.85 -15.15 4.44
N TYR A 31 4.05 -14.78 3.18
CA TYR A 31 3.03 -14.13 2.36
C TYR A 31 1.72 -14.94 2.30
N GLN A 32 1.82 -16.26 2.24
CA GLN A 32 0.68 -17.20 2.25
C GLN A 32 -0.21 -17.10 3.49
N GLN A 33 0.36 -16.70 4.62
CA GLN A 33 -0.33 -16.61 5.91
C GLN A 33 -0.71 -15.16 6.27
N CYS A 34 -0.27 -14.17 5.49
CA CYS A 34 -0.47 -12.75 5.78
C CYS A 34 -1.41 -12.10 4.75
N CYS A 35 -0.92 -11.80 3.54
CA CYS A 35 -1.68 -11.01 2.56
C CYS A 35 -2.24 -11.83 1.39
N LEU A 36 -1.71 -13.03 1.12
CA LEU A 36 -2.19 -13.85 0.00
C LEU A 36 -3.69 -14.19 0.08
N PRO A 37 -4.25 -14.62 1.23
CA PRO A 37 -5.68 -14.95 1.30
C PRO A 37 -6.57 -13.75 0.97
N LEU A 38 -6.16 -12.55 1.37
CA LEU A 38 -6.85 -11.29 1.06
C LEU A 38 -6.77 -10.98 -0.43
N HIS A 39 -5.58 -11.06 -1.03
CA HIS A 39 -5.37 -10.79 -2.45
C HIS A 39 -6.08 -11.78 -3.37
N GLN A 40 -6.31 -13.02 -2.91
CA GLN A 40 -7.05 -14.05 -3.64
C GLN A 40 -8.56 -14.03 -3.37
N GLY A 41 -9.05 -13.17 -2.47
CA GLY A 41 -10.45 -13.14 -2.07
C GLY A 41 -10.89 -14.36 -1.24
N ALA A 42 -9.94 -15.14 -0.72
CA ALA A 42 -10.21 -16.28 0.17
C ALA A 42 -10.52 -15.84 1.62
N ALA A 43 -10.18 -14.60 1.96
CA ALA A 43 -10.52 -13.96 3.23
C ALA A 43 -10.75 -12.46 3.03
N ILE A 44 -11.42 -11.82 4.00
CA ILE A 44 -11.54 -10.37 4.09
C ILE A 44 -10.67 -9.84 5.25
N ALA A 45 -10.24 -8.58 5.16
CA ALA A 45 -9.47 -7.96 6.22
C ALA A 45 -10.35 -7.79 7.46
N SER A 46 -9.91 -8.31 8.61
CA SER A 46 -10.64 -8.20 9.88
C SER A 46 -10.48 -6.85 10.56
N THR A 47 -9.42 -6.10 10.22
CA THR A 47 -9.10 -4.79 10.79
C THR A 47 -8.64 -3.79 9.72
N PRO A 48 -8.76 -2.48 9.98
CA PRO A 48 -8.20 -1.44 9.12
C PRO A 48 -6.70 -1.63 8.87
N GLU A 49 -5.93 -1.99 9.90
CA GLU A 49 -4.49 -2.26 9.78
C GLU A 49 -4.21 -3.44 8.85
N ALA A 50 -4.97 -4.54 8.97
CA ALA A 50 -4.82 -5.70 8.09
C ALA A 50 -5.05 -5.30 6.62
N LEU A 51 -6.06 -4.47 6.37
CA LEU A 51 -6.32 -3.93 5.04
C LEU A 51 -5.18 -3.03 4.56
N MET A 52 -4.73 -2.09 5.38
CA MET A 52 -3.62 -1.18 5.08
C MET A 52 -2.36 -1.95 4.67
N ARG A 53 -1.99 -2.98 5.45
CA ARG A 53 -0.83 -3.85 5.18
C ARG A 53 -0.99 -4.66 3.88
N SER A 54 -2.18 -5.19 3.63
CA SER A 54 -2.45 -5.90 2.36
C SER A 54 -2.34 -4.97 1.16
N ARG A 55 -2.92 -3.76 1.24
CA ARG A 55 -2.81 -2.74 0.18
C ARG A 55 -1.35 -2.39 -0.11
N TYR A 56 -0.54 -2.15 0.92
CA TYR A 56 0.91 -1.93 0.72
C TYR A 56 1.58 -3.11 0.01
N SER A 57 1.28 -4.34 0.43
CA SER A 57 1.85 -5.54 -0.23
C SER A 57 1.40 -5.66 -1.69
N ALA A 58 0.14 -5.33 -2.00
CA ALA A 58 -0.37 -5.30 -3.36
C ALA A 58 0.36 -4.25 -4.23
N TYR A 59 0.68 -3.06 -3.69
CA TYR A 59 1.53 -2.08 -4.40
C TYR A 59 2.92 -2.63 -4.71
N VAL A 60 3.57 -3.29 -3.74
CA VAL A 60 4.89 -3.90 -3.91
C VAL A 60 4.88 -4.99 -4.98
N LEU A 61 3.80 -5.75 -5.05
CA LEU A 61 3.64 -6.91 -5.95
C LEU A 61 2.99 -6.57 -7.29
N GLY A 62 2.53 -5.32 -7.47
CA GLY A 62 1.82 -4.89 -8.68
C GLY A 62 0.40 -5.47 -8.84
N LEU A 63 -0.26 -5.82 -7.73
CA LEU A 63 -1.63 -6.36 -7.71
C LEU A 63 -2.66 -5.22 -7.68
N TYR A 64 -2.67 -4.40 -8.72
CA TYR A 64 -3.43 -3.15 -8.73
C TYR A 64 -4.96 -3.34 -8.79
N ASP A 65 -5.45 -4.47 -9.31
CA ASP A 65 -6.87 -4.82 -9.23
C ASP A 65 -7.36 -4.88 -7.77
N TYR A 66 -6.54 -5.46 -6.89
CA TYR A 66 -6.84 -5.51 -5.45
C TYR A 66 -6.86 -4.11 -4.83
N ILE A 67 -5.97 -3.22 -5.26
CA ILE A 67 -5.94 -1.83 -4.79
C ILE A 67 -7.25 -1.13 -5.12
N VAL A 68 -7.70 -1.21 -6.37
CA VAL A 68 -8.98 -0.60 -6.82
C VAL A 68 -10.16 -1.24 -6.08
N ALA A 69 -10.20 -2.57 -6.00
CA ALA A 69 -11.28 -3.31 -5.33
C ALA A 69 -11.39 -3.05 -3.82
N THR A 70 -10.37 -2.46 -3.20
CA THR A 70 -10.35 -2.14 -1.76
C THR A 70 -10.42 -0.64 -1.45
N TYR A 71 -10.70 0.21 -2.45
CA TYR A 71 -11.23 1.56 -2.21
C TYR A 71 -12.71 1.50 -1.83
N ALA A 72 -13.18 2.41 -1.00
CA ALA A 72 -14.60 2.56 -0.68
C ALA A 72 -15.40 2.87 -1.95
N SER A 73 -16.68 2.51 -1.93
CA SER A 73 -17.54 2.52 -3.12
C SER A 73 -17.56 3.87 -3.86
N ALA A 74 -17.62 4.97 -3.11
CA ALA A 74 -17.64 6.34 -3.65
C ALA A 74 -16.33 6.71 -4.37
N GLU A 75 -15.18 6.43 -3.78
CA GLU A 75 -13.87 6.74 -4.36
C GLU A 75 -13.52 5.79 -5.51
N ARG A 76 -13.90 4.52 -5.40
CA ARG A 76 -13.62 3.49 -6.43
C ARG A 76 -14.20 3.84 -7.79
N ALA A 77 -15.36 4.50 -7.83
CA ALA A 77 -16.05 4.85 -9.08
C ALA A 77 -15.20 5.74 -10.02
N ASN A 78 -14.21 6.45 -9.50
CA ASN A 78 -13.35 7.37 -10.26
C ASN A 78 -11.92 6.85 -10.45
N LEU A 79 -11.66 5.57 -10.16
CA LEU A 79 -10.31 4.99 -10.18
C LEU A 79 -10.22 3.86 -11.20
N THR A 80 -9.19 3.89 -12.02
CA THR A 80 -8.85 2.78 -12.90
C THR A 80 -7.59 2.07 -12.42
N VAL A 81 -7.48 0.79 -12.76
CA VAL A 81 -6.25 0.00 -12.53
C VAL A 81 -5.06 0.64 -13.24
N TYR A 82 -5.29 1.25 -14.40
CA TYR A 82 -4.26 1.95 -15.17
C TYR A 82 -3.69 3.15 -14.40
N ASP A 83 -4.53 3.99 -13.79
CA ASP A 83 -4.07 5.18 -13.05
C ASP A 83 -3.21 4.79 -11.84
N ILE A 84 -3.63 3.75 -11.11
CA ILE A 84 -2.88 3.20 -9.98
C ILE A 84 -1.56 2.58 -10.47
N ALA A 85 -1.57 1.80 -11.54
CA ALA A 85 -0.37 1.18 -12.08
C ALA A 85 0.64 2.23 -12.59
N ASN A 86 0.15 3.26 -13.29
CA ASN A 86 0.96 4.33 -13.84
C ASN A 86 1.61 5.18 -12.74
N SER A 87 0.85 5.54 -11.70
CA SER A 87 1.39 6.29 -10.56
C SER A 87 2.47 5.52 -9.79
N ALA A 88 2.42 4.19 -9.77
CA ALA A 88 3.40 3.34 -9.08
C ALA A 88 4.55 2.83 -9.98
N ALA A 89 4.55 3.14 -11.28
CA ALA A 89 5.42 2.49 -12.27
C ALA A 89 6.92 2.72 -12.04
N GLN A 90 7.29 3.87 -11.47
CA GLN A 90 8.68 4.25 -11.19
C GLN A 90 9.04 4.17 -9.71
N THR A 91 8.14 3.67 -8.89
CA THR A 91 8.27 3.63 -7.44
C THR A 91 8.90 2.32 -7.00
N THR A 92 10.04 2.39 -6.34
CA THR A 92 10.60 1.25 -5.62
C THR A 92 10.16 1.30 -4.16
N TRP A 93 9.33 0.36 -3.75
CA TRP A 93 8.82 0.27 -2.38
C TRP A 93 9.88 -0.31 -1.44
N ILE A 94 10.21 0.43 -0.39
CA ILE A 94 11.33 0.12 0.51
C ILE A 94 10.86 -0.53 1.81
N GLY A 95 9.76 -0.05 2.38
CA GLY A 95 9.21 -0.62 3.61
C GLY A 95 7.98 0.12 4.13
N LEU A 96 7.21 -0.58 4.95
CA LEU A 96 6.05 -0.06 5.67
C LEU A 96 6.32 -0.08 7.17
N ARG A 97 5.90 0.98 7.87
CA ARG A 97 5.84 1.04 9.32
C ARG A 97 4.49 1.59 9.77
N VAL A 98 3.66 0.74 10.37
CA VAL A 98 2.45 1.17 11.07
C VAL A 98 2.85 1.77 12.41
N LEU A 99 2.29 2.93 12.74
CA LEU A 99 2.59 3.70 13.95
C LEU A 99 1.44 3.66 14.95
N ASP A 100 0.21 3.77 14.45
CA ASP A 100 -1.01 3.76 15.27
C ASP A 100 -2.16 3.13 14.48
N THR A 101 -3.07 2.48 15.19
CA THR A 101 -4.31 1.93 14.64
C THR A 101 -5.42 2.05 15.67
N LYS A 102 -6.61 2.48 15.24
CA LYS A 102 -7.77 2.56 16.13
C LYS A 102 -9.07 2.39 15.36
N ILE A 103 -10.05 1.78 16.02
CA ILE A 103 -11.45 1.82 15.60
C ILE A 103 -12.04 3.11 16.15
N LEU A 104 -12.70 3.88 15.28
CA LEU A 104 -13.36 5.12 15.69
C LEU A 104 -14.71 4.80 16.35
N PRO A 105 -15.15 5.62 17.32
CA PRO A 105 -16.49 5.49 17.89
C PRO A 105 -17.54 5.57 16.79
N GLN A 106 -18.60 4.76 16.92
CA GLN A 106 -19.70 4.80 15.98
C GLN A 106 -20.43 6.15 16.12
N SER A 107 -20.46 6.90 15.02
CA SER A 107 -21.20 8.14 14.92
C SER A 107 -22.69 7.84 14.74
N THR A 108 -23.55 8.54 15.47
CA THR A 108 -25.01 8.42 15.33
C THR A 108 -25.52 8.93 13.97
N ASN A 109 -24.68 9.66 13.23
CA ASN A 109 -25.06 10.32 11.98
C ASN A 109 -24.69 9.52 10.72
N ASP A 110 -23.79 8.53 10.83
CA ASP A 110 -23.20 7.84 9.66
C ASP A 110 -23.93 6.53 9.32
N ALA A 111 -25.25 6.49 9.52
CA ALA A 111 -26.12 5.35 9.19
C ALA A 111 -25.64 3.98 9.73
N GLY A 112 -24.90 3.98 10.84
CA GLY A 112 -24.37 2.76 11.45
C GLY A 112 -23.05 2.24 10.85
N GLN A 113 -22.40 2.99 9.96
CA GLN A 113 -21.08 2.62 9.44
C GLN A 113 -20.00 2.65 10.53
N PHE A 114 -19.04 1.71 10.43
CA PHE A 114 -17.86 1.69 11.28
C PHE A 114 -16.68 2.33 10.56
N TYR A 115 -15.89 3.09 11.31
CA TYR A 115 -14.68 3.72 10.80
C TYR A 115 -13.47 3.28 11.60
N GLY A 116 -12.31 3.33 10.96
CA GLY A 116 -11.03 3.09 11.59
C GLY A 116 -9.95 3.97 10.99
N GLU A 117 -8.91 4.25 11.76
CA GLU A 117 -7.76 5.02 11.31
C GLU A 117 -6.50 4.19 11.44
N VAL A 118 -5.59 4.35 10.49
CA VAL A 118 -4.24 3.78 10.54
C VAL A 118 -3.24 4.87 10.20
N GLU A 119 -2.33 5.18 11.13
CA GLU A 119 -1.18 6.03 10.87
C GLU A 119 0.02 5.17 10.48
N PHE A 120 0.68 5.52 9.39
CA PHE A 120 1.83 4.76 8.93
C PHE A 120 2.82 5.60 8.14
N LYS A 121 4.03 5.05 8.03
CA LYS A 121 5.08 5.53 7.14
C LYS A 121 5.37 4.50 6.07
N VAL A 122 5.28 4.90 4.80
CA VAL A 122 5.81 4.14 3.67
C VAL A 122 7.09 4.79 3.20
N PHE A 123 8.17 4.03 3.17
CA PHE A 123 9.42 4.44 2.55
C PHE A 123 9.45 3.92 1.13
N TYR A 124 9.79 4.79 0.19
CA TYR A 124 9.90 4.45 -1.23
C TYR A 124 11.03 5.26 -1.87
N SER A 125 11.48 4.85 -3.05
CA SER A 125 12.41 5.64 -3.84
C SER A 125 11.94 5.84 -5.27
N GLU A 126 12.18 7.04 -5.77
CA GLU A 126 11.92 7.48 -7.14
C GLU A 126 13.12 8.28 -7.62
N ALA A 127 13.55 8.06 -8.86
CA ALA A 127 14.73 8.72 -9.42
C ALA A 127 15.97 8.69 -8.50
N LYS A 128 16.18 7.56 -7.80
CA LYS A 128 17.27 7.32 -6.81
C LYS A 128 17.22 8.21 -5.56
N CYS A 129 16.14 8.96 -5.37
CA CYS A 129 15.86 9.74 -4.17
C CYS A 129 14.96 8.92 -3.23
N LEU A 130 15.28 8.94 -1.94
CA LEU A 130 14.49 8.27 -0.91
C LEU A 130 13.44 9.22 -0.36
N TYR A 131 12.21 8.74 -0.22
CA TYR A 131 11.07 9.48 0.30
C TYR A 131 10.37 8.71 1.42
N CYS A 132 9.66 9.43 2.26
CA CYS A 132 8.74 8.92 3.27
C CYS A 132 7.37 9.52 3.00
N LEU A 133 6.38 8.67 2.75
CA LEU A 133 4.97 9.02 2.85
C LEU A 133 4.54 8.80 4.29
N HIS A 134 4.19 9.87 5.00
CA HIS A 134 3.65 9.81 6.36
C HIS A 134 2.19 10.22 6.33
N GLU A 135 1.28 9.25 6.52
CA GLU A 135 -0.15 9.44 6.35
C GLU A 135 -0.92 8.84 7.53
N ARG A 136 -2.06 9.46 7.86
CA ARG A 136 -3.12 8.81 8.61
C ARG A 136 -4.31 8.60 7.68
N SER A 137 -4.59 7.34 7.37
CA SER A 137 -5.69 6.96 6.48
C SER A 137 -6.93 6.58 7.26
N THR A 138 -8.08 6.95 6.73
CA THR A 138 -9.40 6.55 7.19
C THR A 138 -9.89 5.35 6.39
N PHE A 139 -10.44 4.38 7.10
CA PHE A 139 -11.08 3.20 6.55
C PHE A 139 -12.54 3.18 7.00
N VAL A 140 -13.41 2.71 6.12
CA VAL A 140 -14.84 2.54 6.37
C VAL A 140 -15.22 1.07 6.21
N GLN A 141 -16.16 0.59 7.01
CA GLN A 141 -16.72 -0.74 6.87
C GLN A 141 -18.03 -0.68 6.06
N GLU A 142 -18.03 -1.30 4.89
CA GLU A 142 -19.22 -1.49 4.03
C GLU A 142 -19.54 -2.99 4.02
N ASP A 143 -20.77 -3.37 4.36
CA ASP A 143 -21.23 -4.77 4.41
C ASP A 143 -20.32 -5.74 5.20
N GLY A 144 -19.75 -5.25 6.32
CA GLY A 144 -18.86 -6.03 7.18
C GLY A 144 -17.41 -6.11 6.70
N GLN A 145 -17.07 -5.52 5.55
CA GLN A 145 -15.73 -5.48 4.98
C GLN A 145 -15.12 -4.09 5.06
N TRP A 146 -13.83 -3.99 5.41
CA TRP A 146 -13.11 -2.73 5.42
C TRP A 146 -12.72 -2.28 4.00
N PHE A 147 -12.77 -0.97 3.77
CA PHE A 147 -12.34 -0.30 2.55
C PHE A 147 -11.56 0.98 2.88
N TYR A 148 -10.56 1.31 2.05
CA TYR A 148 -9.84 2.58 2.14
C TYR A 148 -10.75 3.71 1.65
N LYS A 149 -10.96 4.73 2.49
CA LYS A 149 -11.78 5.88 2.16
C LYS A 149 -10.91 7.05 1.72
N ASP A 150 -10.11 7.58 2.63
CA ASP A 150 -9.24 8.74 2.38
C ASP A 150 -8.03 8.73 3.33
N GLY A 151 -7.21 9.76 3.25
CA GLY A 151 -6.13 9.96 4.20
C GLY A 151 -5.58 11.37 4.20
N VAL A 152 -4.95 11.73 5.32
CA VAL A 152 -4.33 13.04 5.53
C VAL A 152 -2.82 12.89 5.65
N MET A 153 -2.09 13.69 4.88
CA MET A 153 -0.63 13.76 4.95
C MET A 153 -0.21 14.45 6.24
N LEU A 154 0.67 13.79 7.01
CA LEU A 154 1.20 14.28 8.27
C LEU A 154 2.60 14.89 8.11
N ALA A 155 3.06 15.60 9.14
CA ALA A 155 4.40 16.17 9.18
C ALA A 155 5.48 15.08 9.05
N GLY A 156 6.58 15.41 8.37
CA GLY A 156 7.66 14.44 8.09
C GLY A 156 7.46 13.61 6.82
N ASN A 157 6.47 13.95 6.00
CA ASN A 157 6.34 13.52 4.61
C ASN A 157 7.43 14.15 3.72
N GLY A 158 7.87 13.45 2.67
CA GLY A 158 8.80 13.95 1.65
C GLY A 158 10.18 13.30 1.69
N ALA A 159 11.20 14.04 1.19
CA ALA A 159 12.54 13.49 0.98
C ALA A 159 13.25 13.13 2.30
N VAL A 160 13.84 11.93 2.34
CA VAL A 160 14.55 11.39 3.50
C VAL A 160 16.04 11.30 3.21
N LYS A 161 16.84 11.86 4.11
CA LYS A 161 18.29 11.65 4.11
C LYS A 161 18.62 10.45 4.99
N SER A 162 19.14 9.37 4.40
CA SER A 162 19.67 8.22 5.15
C SER A 162 21.14 8.02 4.78
N LYS A 163 22.03 8.08 5.77
CA LYS A 163 23.46 7.84 5.56
C LYS A 163 23.74 6.35 5.54
N ARG A 164 24.83 5.93 4.88
CA ARG A 164 25.21 4.52 4.68
C ARG A 164 25.22 3.67 5.97
N ASN A 165 25.58 4.26 7.12
CA ASN A 165 25.70 3.54 8.39
C ASN A 165 24.50 3.75 9.33
N ASP A 166 23.50 4.55 8.96
CA ASP A 166 22.31 4.77 9.77
C ASP A 166 21.46 3.49 9.83
N PRO A 167 20.62 3.32 10.86
CA PRO A 167 19.59 2.29 10.86
C PRO A 167 18.71 2.38 9.61
N CYS A 168 18.44 1.25 8.97
CA CYS A 168 17.67 1.23 7.74
C CYS A 168 16.22 1.67 7.97
N CYS A 169 15.71 2.55 7.10
CA CYS A 169 14.35 3.10 7.20
C CYS A 169 13.25 2.02 7.15
N CYS A 170 13.49 0.90 6.46
CA CYS A 170 12.55 -0.22 6.39
C CYS A 170 12.32 -0.96 7.73
N GLY A 171 13.09 -0.64 8.79
CA GLY A 171 12.92 -1.24 10.11
C GLY A 171 13.59 -2.61 10.30
N SER A 172 14.44 -3.06 9.36
CA SER A 172 15.11 -4.37 9.42
C SER A 172 16.22 -4.51 10.47
N SER A 173 16.40 -3.52 11.35
CA SER A 173 17.50 -3.39 12.32
C SER A 173 18.92 -3.41 11.73
N LYS A 174 19.07 -3.55 10.40
CA LYS A 174 20.35 -3.50 9.68
C LYS A 174 20.76 -2.06 9.37
N LYS A 175 22.05 -1.83 9.11
CA LYS A 175 22.54 -0.56 8.55
C LYS A 175 22.00 -0.36 7.14
N PHE A 176 21.75 0.88 6.74
CA PHE A 176 21.16 1.20 5.44
C PHE A 176 21.95 0.60 4.27
N LYS A 177 23.29 0.67 4.30
CA LYS A 177 24.17 0.07 3.28
C LYS A 177 24.05 -1.45 3.14
N GLN A 178 23.63 -2.13 4.21
CA GLN A 178 23.49 -3.59 4.28
C GLN A 178 22.04 -4.04 4.06
N CYS A 179 21.13 -3.11 3.74
CA CYS A 179 19.71 -3.43 3.59
C CYS A 179 19.11 -2.78 2.35
N CYS A 180 18.64 -1.53 2.42
CA CYS A 180 17.88 -0.93 1.33
C CYS A 180 18.70 -0.05 0.38
N LEU A 181 19.94 0.34 0.74
CA LEU A 181 20.81 1.10 -0.17
C LEU A 181 21.02 0.40 -1.52
N PRO A 182 21.27 -0.93 -1.60
CA PRO A 182 21.42 -1.61 -2.89
C PRO A 182 20.14 -1.63 -3.74
N LYS A 183 18.96 -1.37 -3.16
CA LYS A 183 17.67 -1.38 -3.85
C LYS A 183 17.36 -0.05 -4.54
N ILE A 184 18.11 1.01 -4.21
CA ILE A 184 17.85 2.38 -4.70
C ILE A 184 18.90 2.87 -5.72
N GLN A 185 19.85 2.00 -6.11
CA GLN A 185 20.99 2.36 -6.98
C GLN A 185 20.69 2.21 -8.47
#